data_AF-A0A8H5V265-F1
#
_entry.id   AF-A0A8H5V265-F1
#
_cell.length_a   1.000
_cell.length_b   1.000
_cell.length_c   1.000
_cell.angle_alpha   90.00
_cell.angle_beta   90.00
_cell.angle_gamma   90.00
#
_symmetry.space_group_name_H-M   'P 1'
#
loop_
_entity.id
_entity.type
_entity.pdbx_description
1 polymer ?
#
loop_
_entity_poly.entity_id
_entity_poly.type
_entity_poly.pdbx_seq_one_letter_code
_entity_poly.pdbx_strand_id
1 'polypeptide(L)'
;MDNSSQDQGQPQAEPQAQQLPNASAQEVIPHIDASANINVNGNGIPQLPENLLNPMNPQALSMLADPSLMADPSMMAMQMPLADPSFMMQPGMGLANGQNGFGLPVAPPATVSADEVALYDRQIRLWGMAAQAKIQSANILLITIKALANEIAKNLVLAGVGSLTLLDSATVTEADRGAQFFIPDGEDVIGQNRAQVASTALQKLNPRVRVHVDTEGVKTKGPSYFAAYDIVIATDLDPESFNIINTATRLNCRAFYAAGCHGLYGFIFSDLIEHDYVIQRDLGNMPTSIGPESRTRTIVDVQTRKEGPKTIESVTKRELYSTWFLASDLAVLPTEYTQSKRRLKSVTPALSCLRALWEFMQIQNGRVPSNRDDLKLFTQIATQKHKALGLPSETLRPEFLRSFLQNLVSEISPVAAILGGQLAQDVINVLGQTQQPIQNMIVFDGTTMEALMYPLHPEGSLGASQLTDHTVPNGGAPMILGGMDALPLGLDPTAMGALPHHNNPIMIPTGLPQNGNLIPMPDGSLADPTQHFSAATQVPQQPIQGHTAQVTAEQNTQETPANSGASESKE
;
A
#
# COMPACT_ATOMS: atom_id res chain seq x y z
N MET A 1 21.58 72.35 -15.26
CA MET A 1 21.74 73.29 -14.15
C MET A 1 21.78 72.44 -12.89
N ASP A 2 22.92 71.78 -12.65
CA ASP A 2 24.07 72.30 -11.89
C ASP A 2 23.66 72.69 -10.46
N ASN A 3 24.10 71.94 -9.44
CA ASN A 3 25.43 72.19 -8.91
C ASN A 3 25.96 71.04 -8.04
N SER A 4 27.26 70.85 -8.18
CA SER A 4 28.17 69.86 -7.60
C SER A 4 28.94 70.40 -6.39
N SER A 5 29.49 69.50 -5.56
CA SER A 5 30.86 69.51 -4.94
C SER A 5 30.86 68.50 -3.76
N GLN A 6 31.40 67.28 -3.93
CA GLN A 6 32.82 66.85 -3.80
C GLN A 6 33.29 66.66 -2.35
N ASP A 7 33.63 65.41 -2.01
CA ASP A 7 34.91 65.10 -1.36
C ASP A 7 35.42 63.70 -1.80
N GLN A 8 36.73 63.61 -2.07
CA GLN A 8 37.51 62.43 -2.46
C GLN A 8 38.25 61.93 -1.21
N GLY A 9 38.70 60.69 -0.99
CA GLY A 9 38.80 59.45 -1.73
C GLY A 9 39.75 58.51 -0.97
N GLN A 10 39.70 57.19 -1.22
CA GLN A 10 40.85 56.30 -1.47
C GLN A 10 40.38 54.83 -1.58
N PRO A 11 40.98 54.02 -2.46
CA PRO A 11 40.45 52.71 -2.87
C PRO A 11 40.99 51.55 -2.02
N GLN A 12 40.11 50.64 -1.60
CA GLN A 12 40.49 49.36 -0.99
C GLN A 12 40.56 48.25 -2.04
N ALA A 13 41.60 47.43 -1.91
CA ALA A 13 42.09 46.43 -2.83
C ALA A 13 41.20 45.17 -2.93
N GLU A 14 41.20 44.56 -4.11
CA GLU A 14 40.66 43.24 -4.42
C GLU A 14 41.34 42.13 -3.58
N PRO A 15 40.60 41.15 -3.03
CA PRO A 15 41.20 39.93 -2.52
C PRO A 15 41.38 38.89 -3.63
N GLN A 16 42.63 38.47 -3.78
CA GLN A 16 43.17 37.48 -4.70
C GLN A 16 42.57 36.08 -4.48
N ALA A 17 42.35 35.37 -5.59
CA ALA A 17 42.02 33.95 -5.61
C ALA A 17 43.18 33.10 -5.06
N GLN A 18 42.92 32.30 -4.02
CA GLN A 18 43.88 31.34 -3.49
C GLN A 18 43.81 30.02 -4.28
N GLN A 19 44.93 29.70 -4.94
CA GLN A 19 45.24 28.39 -5.50
C GLN A 19 45.56 27.40 -4.36
N LEU A 20 44.92 26.22 -4.40
CA LEU A 20 45.26 25.08 -3.53
C LEU A 20 46.47 24.31 -4.12
N PRO A 21 47.39 23.81 -3.29
CA PRO A 21 48.61 23.17 -3.76
C PRO A 21 48.41 21.72 -4.22
N ASN A 22 49.08 21.38 -5.33
CA ASN A 22 49.36 20.02 -5.77
C ASN A 22 50.24 19.29 -4.76
N ALA A 23 49.81 18.13 -4.29
CA ALA A 23 50.66 17.14 -3.63
C ALA A 23 50.28 15.73 -4.10
N SER A 24 51.14 15.19 -4.95
CA SER A 24 51.24 13.80 -5.37
C SER A 24 51.74 12.90 -4.24
N ALA A 25 51.00 11.84 -3.92
CA ALA A 25 51.52 10.66 -3.25
C ALA A 25 50.89 9.41 -3.88
N GLN A 26 51.73 8.62 -4.55
CA GLN A 26 51.42 7.30 -5.08
C GLN A 26 51.37 6.31 -3.92
N GLU A 27 50.24 5.60 -3.74
CA GLU A 27 50.26 4.28 -3.11
C GLU A 27 49.53 3.26 -3.99
N VAL A 28 50.38 2.37 -4.48
CA VAL A 28 50.25 1.12 -5.22
C VAL A 28 48.96 0.32 -4.93
N ILE A 29 48.14 0.11 -5.96
CA ILE A 29 47.14 -0.97 -6.00
C ILE A 29 47.84 -2.20 -6.63
N PRO A 30 47.86 -3.38 -5.98
CA PRO A 30 48.48 -4.55 -6.58
C PRO A 30 47.61 -5.07 -7.74
N HIS A 31 48.21 -5.14 -8.92
CA HIS A 31 47.77 -5.98 -10.03
C HIS A 31 47.70 -7.43 -9.53
N ILE A 32 46.52 -8.05 -9.63
CA ILE A 32 46.40 -9.51 -9.52
C ILE A 32 46.14 -10.05 -10.92
N ASP A 33 47.10 -10.85 -11.37
CA ASP A 33 47.10 -11.55 -12.66
C ASP A 33 45.87 -12.43 -12.84
N ALA A 34 45.31 -12.33 -14.05
CA ALA A 34 44.33 -13.27 -14.56
C ALA A 34 45.04 -14.58 -14.93
N SER A 35 44.91 -15.61 -14.10
CA SER A 35 45.01 -17.02 -14.52
C SER A 35 44.76 -17.99 -13.37
N ALA A 36 43.53 -18.49 -13.27
CA ALA A 36 43.25 -19.77 -12.63
C ALA A 36 42.13 -20.48 -13.41
N ASN A 37 42.48 -21.62 -14.00
CA ASN A 37 41.64 -22.44 -14.86
C ASN A 37 40.32 -22.83 -14.19
N ILE A 38 39.20 -22.45 -14.81
CA ILE A 38 37.90 -23.06 -14.55
C ILE A 38 37.80 -24.32 -15.41
N ASN A 39 37.74 -25.48 -14.76
CA ASN A 39 37.41 -26.72 -15.44
C ASN A 39 35.88 -26.76 -15.65
N VAL A 40 35.43 -26.58 -16.89
CA VAL A 40 34.01 -26.57 -17.27
C VAL A 40 33.69 -27.92 -17.92
N ASN A 41 32.76 -28.68 -17.34
CA ASN A 41 32.02 -29.70 -18.09
C ASN A 41 30.67 -29.12 -18.52
N GLY A 42 30.28 -29.45 -19.76
CA GLY A 42 29.29 -28.75 -20.57
C GLY A 42 27.84 -28.86 -20.11
N ASN A 43 27.48 -28.22 -18.99
CA ASN A 43 26.11 -27.80 -18.68
C ASN A 43 26.01 -26.62 -17.67
N GLY A 44 27.06 -25.80 -17.49
CA GLY A 44 26.92 -24.41 -17.04
C GLY A 44 26.33 -24.12 -15.63
N ILE A 45 26.40 -25.04 -14.67
CA ILE A 45 25.96 -24.81 -13.28
C ILE A 45 27.17 -24.93 -12.33
N PRO A 46 27.47 -23.93 -11.47
CA PRO A 46 28.44 -24.06 -10.39
C PRO A 46 27.88 -24.92 -9.24
N GLN A 47 28.65 -25.91 -8.76
CA GLN A 47 28.31 -26.66 -7.55
C GLN A 47 28.71 -25.87 -6.29
N LEU A 48 27.83 -25.86 -5.29
CA LEU A 48 28.11 -25.38 -3.94
C LEU A 48 28.76 -26.50 -3.09
N PRO A 49 29.65 -26.18 -2.15
CA PRO A 49 30.23 -27.18 -1.26
C PRO A 49 29.18 -27.71 -0.27
N GLU A 50 28.99 -29.04 -0.25
CA GLU A 50 28.26 -29.76 0.79
C GLU A 50 29.03 -29.65 2.11
N ASN A 51 28.56 -28.80 3.04
CA ASN A 51 28.74 -28.93 4.50
C ASN A 51 28.09 -27.76 5.28
N LEU A 52 26.77 -27.59 5.15
CA LEU A 52 26.00 -26.61 5.95
C LEU A 52 24.73 -27.21 6.57
N LEU A 53 24.80 -28.48 6.98
CA LEU A 53 23.79 -29.12 7.81
C LEU A 53 24.49 -29.82 8.97
N ASN A 54 24.59 -29.14 10.11
CA ASN A 54 24.57 -29.81 11.40
C ASN A 54 23.88 -28.94 12.46
N PRO A 55 23.07 -29.53 13.35
CA PRO A 55 22.07 -28.82 14.13
C PRO A 55 22.59 -28.32 15.50
N MET A 56 21.97 -27.24 15.96
CA MET A 56 21.73 -26.81 17.35
C MET A 56 22.83 -27.00 18.40
N ASN A 57 23.27 -25.86 18.98
CA ASN A 57 24.07 -25.79 20.19
C ASN A 57 23.31 -26.40 21.40
N PRO A 58 23.83 -27.46 22.06
CA PRO A 58 23.16 -28.14 23.18
C PRO A 58 23.16 -27.36 24.50
N GLN A 59 23.78 -26.20 24.59
CA GLN A 59 23.77 -25.38 25.82
C GLN A 59 22.48 -24.54 25.97
N ALA A 60 21.74 -24.28 24.89
CA ALA A 60 20.49 -23.51 24.94
C ALA A 60 19.28 -24.34 25.44
N LEU A 61 19.35 -25.67 25.39
CA LEU A 61 18.25 -26.56 25.81
C LEU A 61 18.32 -26.95 27.30
N SER A 62 19.40 -26.62 28.00
CA SER A 62 19.60 -26.94 29.42
C SER A 62 19.01 -25.90 30.39
N MET A 63 18.56 -24.75 29.90
CA MET A 63 17.98 -23.67 30.72
C MET A 63 16.44 -23.70 30.81
N LEU A 64 15.79 -24.68 30.18
CA LEU A 64 14.32 -24.84 30.17
C LEU A 64 13.81 -26.00 31.06
N ALA A 65 14.66 -26.58 31.90
CA ALA A 65 14.33 -27.79 32.67
C ALA A 65 14.74 -27.72 34.16
N ASP A 66 14.63 -26.57 34.81
CA ASP A 66 14.82 -26.46 36.26
C ASP A 66 13.46 -26.32 37.00
N PRO A 67 12.99 -27.34 37.75
CA PRO A 67 11.72 -27.30 38.47
C PRO A 67 11.75 -26.55 39.82
N SER A 68 12.79 -25.78 40.13
CA SER A 68 12.99 -25.22 41.49
C SER A 68 12.57 -23.75 41.71
N LEU A 69 11.90 -23.09 40.77
CA LEU A 69 11.49 -21.68 40.89
C LEU A 69 10.01 -21.45 41.28
N MET A 70 9.48 -22.24 42.21
CA MET A 70 8.15 -22.04 42.79
C MET A 70 8.20 -22.18 44.32
N ALA A 71 8.61 -21.12 45.02
CA ALA A 71 8.16 -20.78 46.38
C ALA A 71 8.94 -19.56 46.92
N ASP A 72 8.33 -18.37 46.95
CA ASP A 72 8.57 -17.42 48.04
C ASP A 72 7.33 -16.52 48.26
N PRO A 73 6.67 -16.58 49.44
CA PRO A 73 5.47 -15.81 49.74
C PRO A 73 5.80 -14.49 50.46
N SER A 74 6.27 -13.47 49.73
CA SER A 74 6.39 -12.13 50.31
C SER A 74 6.46 -11.00 49.28
N MET A 75 5.40 -10.77 48.49
CA MET A 75 5.17 -9.48 47.81
C MET A 75 3.67 -9.27 47.60
N MET A 76 2.94 -9.03 48.69
CA MET A 76 1.54 -8.62 48.66
C MET A 76 1.37 -7.36 49.52
N ALA A 77 1.69 -6.18 48.97
CA ALA A 77 1.26 -4.87 49.45
C ALA A 77 1.73 -3.77 48.48
N MET A 78 0.87 -2.75 48.26
CA MET A 78 1.01 -1.52 47.43
C MET A 78 0.20 -1.58 46.12
N GLN A 79 -1.12 -1.34 46.09
CA GLN A 79 -1.89 -0.10 46.33
C GLN A 79 -2.11 0.73 45.05
N MET A 80 -3.34 0.65 44.54
CA MET A 80 -3.90 1.36 43.37
C MET A 80 -4.18 2.84 43.69
N PRO A 81 -4.09 3.77 42.72
CA PRO A 81 -4.54 5.14 42.93
C PRO A 81 -6.07 5.28 42.79
N LEU A 82 -6.61 6.07 43.70
CA LEU A 82 -8.03 6.37 43.94
C LEU A 82 -8.68 7.16 42.79
N ALA A 83 -9.88 6.74 42.42
CA ALA A 83 -10.85 7.55 41.69
C ALA A 83 -11.65 8.44 42.67
N ASP A 84 -11.98 9.65 42.21
CA ASP A 84 -12.66 10.71 42.95
C ASP A 84 -14.14 10.34 43.24
N PRO A 85 -14.67 10.48 44.47
CA PRO A 85 -16.00 10.02 44.84
C PRO A 85 -17.01 11.18 44.92
N SER A 86 -17.81 11.36 43.88
CA SER A 86 -19.06 12.12 44.02
C SER A 86 -20.14 11.59 43.07
N PHE A 87 -20.66 10.41 43.38
CA PHE A 87 -22.05 10.06 43.06
C PHE A 87 -22.56 9.05 44.08
N MET A 88 -23.05 9.56 45.22
CA MET A 88 -23.80 8.75 46.19
C MET A 88 -25.17 8.38 45.60
N MET A 89 -25.46 7.08 45.55
CA MET A 89 -26.81 6.54 45.44
C MET A 89 -27.48 6.56 46.83
N GLN A 90 -28.75 6.94 46.89
CA GLN A 90 -29.68 6.50 47.92
C GLN A 90 -30.92 5.81 47.29
N PRO A 91 -31.61 4.92 48.02
CA PRO A 91 -32.34 3.80 47.45
C PRO A 91 -33.87 3.87 47.60
N GLY A 92 -34.58 3.14 46.73
CA GLY A 92 -35.82 2.43 47.06
C GLY A 92 -37.12 2.93 46.43
N MET A 93 -37.92 1.96 45.94
CA MET A 93 -39.30 1.95 45.40
C MET A 93 -39.32 1.66 43.89
N GLY A 94 -40.03 0.70 43.32
CA GLY A 94 -41.01 -0.29 43.75
C GLY A 94 -41.58 -0.88 42.44
N LEU A 95 -41.83 -2.18 42.37
CA LEU A 95 -42.34 -2.85 41.16
C LEU A 95 -43.80 -2.43 40.87
N ALA A 96 -44.06 -1.91 39.67
CA ALA A 96 -45.41 -1.83 39.10
C ALA A 96 -45.41 -1.86 37.56
N ASN A 97 -46.28 -2.70 36.99
CA ASN A 97 -46.59 -2.89 35.58
C ASN A 97 -47.14 -1.62 34.88
N GLY A 98 -46.87 -1.48 33.58
CA GLY A 98 -47.76 -0.77 32.64
C GLY A 98 -47.08 0.23 31.70
N GLN A 99 -47.16 -0.07 30.39
CA GLN A 99 -47.15 0.85 29.22
C GLN A 99 -46.59 2.28 29.39
N ASN A 100 -45.47 2.57 28.73
CA ASN A 100 -45.34 3.63 27.71
C ASN A 100 -43.87 3.79 27.26
N GLY A 101 -43.67 4.00 25.97
CA GLY A 101 -42.36 4.12 25.35
C GLY A 101 -41.56 5.33 25.86
N PHE A 102 -40.28 5.09 26.11
CA PHE A 102 -39.28 6.14 26.30
C PHE A 102 -38.25 6.02 25.19
N GLY A 103 -38.37 6.90 24.19
CA GLY A 103 -37.26 7.23 23.32
C GLY A 103 -36.17 7.88 24.16
N LEU A 104 -34.97 7.30 24.15
CA LEU A 104 -33.78 7.97 24.66
C LEU A 104 -33.60 9.27 23.89
N PRO A 105 -33.23 10.39 24.53
CA PRO A 105 -33.00 11.64 23.84
C PRO A 105 -31.81 11.46 22.90
N VAL A 106 -32.10 11.45 21.59
CA VAL A 106 -31.08 11.61 20.56
C VAL A 106 -30.45 12.97 20.80
N ALA A 107 -29.15 12.98 21.11
CA ALA A 107 -28.40 14.23 21.22
C ALA A 107 -28.62 15.05 19.93
N PRO A 108 -28.94 16.35 20.02
CA PRO A 108 -29.13 17.16 18.83
C PRO A 108 -27.86 17.07 17.96
N PRO A 109 -27.98 17.01 16.62
CA PRO A 109 -26.82 17.00 15.75
C PRO A 109 -25.97 18.23 16.09
N ALA A 110 -24.68 18.03 16.30
CA ALA A 110 -23.74 19.10 16.64
C ALA A 110 -23.87 20.20 15.57
N THR A 111 -24.50 21.31 15.94
CA THR A 111 -24.70 22.45 15.05
C THR A 111 -23.35 23.12 14.87
N VAL A 112 -22.79 23.03 13.66
CA VAL A 112 -21.58 23.76 13.25
C VAL A 112 -21.79 25.23 13.59
N SER A 113 -20.90 25.82 14.40
CA SER A 113 -21.03 27.21 14.85
C SER A 113 -20.95 28.19 13.67
N ALA A 114 -21.54 29.38 13.80
CA ALA A 114 -21.53 30.38 12.72
C ALA A 114 -20.10 30.75 12.26
N ASP A 115 -19.15 30.80 13.19
CA ASP A 115 -17.74 31.06 12.90
C ASP A 115 -17.09 29.90 12.14
N GLU A 116 -17.48 28.65 12.43
CA GLU A 116 -17.01 27.48 11.68
C GLU A 116 -17.62 27.43 10.28
N VAL A 117 -18.90 27.80 10.14
CA VAL A 117 -19.53 27.92 8.82
C VAL A 117 -18.79 28.97 7.97
N ALA A 118 -18.40 30.10 8.55
CA ALA A 118 -17.62 31.12 7.84
C ALA A 118 -16.21 30.63 7.47
N LEU A 119 -15.52 29.94 8.38
CA LEU A 119 -14.18 29.39 8.14
C LEU A 119 -14.19 28.33 7.02
N TYR A 120 -15.19 27.44 7.03
CA TYR A 120 -15.32 26.33 6.11
C TYR A 120 -16.24 26.62 4.92
N ASP A 121 -16.70 27.85 4.70
CA ASP A 121 -17.69 28.20 3.67
C ASP A 121 -17.32 27.63 2.29
N ARG A 122 -16.06 27.77 1.86
CA ARG A 122 -15.58 27.23 0.57
C ARG A 122 -15.66 25.71 0.50
N GLN A 123 -15.35 25.02 1.60
CA GLN A 123 -15.36 23.57 1.70
C GLN A 123 -16.80 23.04 1.77
N ILE A 124 -17.65 23.69 2.56
CA ILE A 124 -19.09 23.42 2.68
C ILE A 124 -19.79 23.57 1.33
N ARG A 125 -19.42 24.55 0.50
CA ARG A 125 -19.97 24.70 -0.86
C ARG A 125 -19.65 23.50 -1.76
N LEU A 126 -18.55 22.79 -1.49
CA LEU A 126 -18.11 21.66 -2.31
C LEU A 126 -18.82 20.36 -1.91
N TRP A 127 -18.81 20.01 -0.62
CA TRP A 127 -19.33 18.72 -0.14
C TRP A 127 -20.59 18.82 0.74
N GLY A 128 -21.04 20.03 1.07
CA GLY A 128 -22.25 20.27 1.85
C GLY A 128 -22.03 20.22 3.37
N MET A 129 -23.00 20.77 4.09
CA MET A 129 -22.98 20.86 5.55
C MET A 129 -22.93 19.50 6.24
N ALA A 130 -23.67 18.51 5.74
CA ALA A 130 -23.73 17.18 6.35
C ALA A 130 -22.38 16.46 6.27
N ALA A 131 -21.66 16.58 5.15
CA ALA A 131 -20.32 16.04 5.00
C ALA A 131 -19.34 16.74 5.96
N GLN A 132 -19.40 18.07 6.05
CA GLN A 132 -18.55 18.83 6.98
C GLN A 132 -18.76 18.40 8.44
N ALA A 133 -20.00 18.18 8.87
CA ALA A 133 -20.30 17.69 10.23
C ALA A 133 -19.71 16.30 10.51
N LYS A 134 -19.71 15.39 9.52
CA LYS A 134 -19.03 14.08 9.64
C LYS A 134 -17.52 14.25 9.74
N ILE A 135 -16.92 15.12 8.93
CA ILE A 135 -15.49 15.42 8.98
C ILE A 135 -15.12 15.95 10.39
N GLN A 136 -15.87 16.91 10.91
CA GLN A 136 -15.63 17.51 12.24
C GLN A 136 -15.87 16.57 13.43
N SER A 137 -16.53 15.43 13.23
CA SER A 137 -16.71 14.43 14.30
C SER A 137 -15.71 13.27 14.21
N ALA A 138 -14.94 13.19 13.13
CA ALA A 138 -14.01 12.09 12.88
C ALA A 138 -12.80 12.12 13.83
N ASN A 139 -12.43 10.95 14.35
CA ASN A 139 -11.20 10.73 15.11
C ASN A 139 -10.22 9.91 14.29
N ILE A 140 -9.06 10.49 13.95
CA ILE A 140 -8.09 9.89 13.04
C ILE A 140 -6.79 9.58 13.79
N LEU A 141 -6.23 8.40 13.55
CA LEU A 141 -4.88 8.02 13.97
C LEU A 141 -3.93 8.10 12.77
N LEU A 142 -2.80 8.78 12.94
CA LEU A 142 -1.72 8.87 11.96
C LEU A 142 -0.41 8.35 12.56
N ILE A 143 0.16 7.33 11.94
CA ILE A 143 1.30 6.56 12.48
C ILE A 143 2.55 6.82 11.64
N THR A 144 3.67 7.13 12.31
CA THR A 144 4.99 7.48 11.74
C THR A 144 4.99 8.87 11.08
N ILE A 145 5.41 9.90 11.81
CA ILE A 145 5.29 11.31 11.37
C ILE A 145 6.51 11.75 10.54
N LYS A 146 6.56 11.33 9.27
CA LYS A 146 7.57 11.76 8.28
C LYS A 146 7.03 12.82 7.31
N ALA A 147 7.75 13.15 6.24
CA ALA A 147 7.31 14.17 5.27
C ALA A 147 5.93 13.87 4.66
N LEU A 148 5.67 12.61 4.31
CA LEU A 148 4.36 12.18 3.80
C LEU A 148 3.26 12.39 4.83
N ALA A 149 3.49 11.97 6.07
CA ALA A 149 2.55 12.16 7.17
C ALA A 149 2.29 13.64 7.48
N ASN A 150 3.30 14.51 7.36
CA ASN A 150 3.12 15.95 7.54
C ASN A 150 2.15 16.54 6.51
N GLU A 151 2.25 16.12 5.25
CA GLU A 151 1.32 16.55 4.19
C GLU A 151 -0.10 16.04 4.46
N ILE A 152 -0.25 14.78 4.88
CA ILE A 152 -1.56 14.21 5.27
C ILE A 152 -2.14 15.00 6.45
N ALA A 153 -1.36 15.16 7.53
CA ALA A 153 -1.78 15.85 8.75
C ALA A 153 -2.19 17.30 8.48
N LYS A 154 -1.40 18.04 7.71
CA LYS A 154 -1.71 19.41 7.28
C LYS A 154 -3.07 19.48 6.61
N ASN A 155 -3.33 18.62 5.62
CA ASN A 155 -4.57 18.63 4.86
C ASN A 155 -5.78 18.24 5.73
N LEU A 156 -5.65 17.22 6.59
CA LEU A 156 -6.73 16.81 7.51
C LEU A 156 -7.05 17.89 8.55
N VAL A 157 -6.04 18.52 9.13
CA VAL A 157 -6.22 19.60 10.12
C VAL A 157 -6.87 20.83 9.48
N LEU A 158 -6.47 21.20 8.26
CA LEU A 158 -7.08 22.30 7.50
C LEU A 158 -8.52 21.98 7.05
N ALA A 159 -8.84 20.71 6.81
CA ALA A 159 -10.20 20.25 6.54
C ALA A 159 -11.11 20.29 7.78
N GLY A 160 -10.52 20.38 8.97
CA GLY A 160 -11.24 20.51 10.23
C GLY A 160 -11.74 19.18 10.78
N VAL A 161 -10.92 18.13 10.74
CA VAL A 161 -11.26 16.85 11.40
C VAL A 161 -11.43 17.03 12.92
N GLY A 162 -12.26 16.19 13.56
CA GLY A 162 -12.56 16.34 14.99
C GLY A 162 -11.37 16.12 15.92
N SER A 163 -10.56 15.10 15.63
CA SER A 163 -9.26 14.91 16.28
C SER A 163 -8.26 14.20 15.37
N LEU A 164 -6.97 14.51 15.58
CA LEU A 164 -5.85 13.85 14.94
C LEU A 164 -4.85 13.40 16.02
N THR A 165 -4.66 12.10 16.17
CA THR A 165 -3.64 11.53 17.06
C THR A 165 -2.42 11.14 16.26
N LEU A 166 -1.27 11.69 16.63
CA LEU A 166 0.03 11.41 16.03
C LEU A 166 0.74 10.34 16.86
N LEU A 167 1.01 9.17 16.27
CA LEU A 167 1.73 8.07 16.92
C LEU A 167 3.12 7.91 16.30
N ASP A 168 4.15 8.26 17.07
CA ASP A 168 5.53 8.14 16.62
C ASP A 168 6.51 8.07 17.78
N SER A 169 7.38 7.08 17.77
CA SER A 169 8.43 6.92 18.78
C SER A 169 9.78 7.51 18.36
N ALA A 170 9.93 7.89 17.09
CA ALA A 170 11.19 8.42 16.59
C ALA A 170 11.44 9.84 17.08
N THR A 171 12.72 10.16 17.24
CA THR A 171 13.20 11.51 17.52
C THR A 171 13.52 12.25 16.22
N VAL A 172 13.46 13.56 16.25
CA VAL A 172 13.91 14.44 15.15
C VAL A 172 15.41 14.25 14.91
N THR A 173 15.76 14.04 13.65
CA THR A 173 17.12 14.01 13.13
C THR A 173 17.35 15.17 12.16
N GLU A 174 18.61 15.48 11.84
CA GLU A 174 18.92 16.55 10.87
C GLU A 174 18.34 16.26 9.48
N ALA A 175 18.28 14.99 9.08
CA ALA A 175 17.73 14.60 7.78
C ALA A 175 16.23 14.91 7.65
N ASP A 176 15.48 14.88 8.75
CA ASP A 176 14.05 15.13 8.73
C ASP A 176 13.74 16.57 8.24
N ARG A 177 14.61 17.55 8.57
CA ARG A 177 14.43 18.97 8.17
C ARG A 177 14.39 19.19 6.66
N GLY A 178 15.03 18.31 5.89
CA GLY A 178 15.06 18.44 4.43
C GLY A 178 13.68 18.31 3.76
N ALA A 179 12.73 17.64 4.41
CA ALA A 179 11.40 17.39 3.84
C ALA A 179 10.23 17.63 4.81
N GLN A 180 10.49 17.81 6.11
CA GLN A 180 9.46 17.97 7.13
C GLN A 180 9.28 19.41 7.60
N PHE A 181 8.38 20.12 6.93
CA PHE A 181 8.11 21.55 7.17
C PHE A 181 7.48 21.89 8.54
N PHE A 182 7.12 20.90 9.36
CA PHE A 182 6.68 21.13 10.75
C PHE A 182 7.82 21.14 11.78
N ILE A 183 9.04 20.80 11.35
CA ILE A 183 10.22 20.85 12.21
C ILE A 183 10.85 22.25 12.07
N PRO A 184 10.97 23.03 13.17
CA PRO A 184 11.62 24.34 13.14
C PRO A 184 13.14 24.25 12.87
N ASP A 185 13.72 25.33 12.35
CA ASP A 185 15.16 25.43 12.02
C ASP A 185 16.10 25.53 13.25
N GLY A 186 15.59 25.60 14.48
CA GLY A 186 16.40 25.73 15.70
C GLY A 186 17.07 24.42 16.13
N GLU A 187 18.33 24.45 16.56
CA GLU A 187 19.09 23.24 17.00
C GLU A 187 18.46 22.52 18.21
N ASP A 188 17.65 23.23 19.00
CA ASP A 188 17.01 22.74 20.21
C ASP A 188 15.98 21.62 19.97
N VAL A 189 15.48 21.46 18.74
CA VAL A 189 14.47 20.44 18.41
C VAL A 189 15.06 19.07 18.07
N ILE A 190 16.36 18.99 17.75
CA ILE A 190 17.02 17.73 17.40
C ILE A 190 17.02 16.83 18.65
N GLY A 191 16.65 15.55 18.47
CA GLY A 191 16.55 14.59 19.57
C GLY A 191 15.22 14.66 20.35
N GLN A 192 14.36 15.67 20.12
CA GLN A 192 13.00 15.66 20.64
C GLN A 192 12.11 14.69 19.86
N ASN A 193 11.01 14.23 20.44
CA ASN A 193 10.06 13.37 19.75
C ASN A 193 9.43 14.09 18.55
N ARG A 194 9.42 13.42 17.39
CA ARG A 194 8.99 14.00 16.11
C ARG A 194 7.51 14.36 16.08
N ALA A 195 6.63 13.50 16.60
CA ALA A 195 5.21 13.78 16.71
C ALA A 195 4.92 14.95 17.66
N GLN A 196 5.66 15.06 18.78
CA GLN A 196 5.53 16.17 19.72
C GLN A 196 5.88 17.51 19.06
N VAL A 197 6.99 17.58 18.32
CA VAL A 197 7.39 18.79 17.58
C VAL A 197 6.33 19.16 16.54
N ALA A 198 5.91 18.19 15.71
CA ALA A 198 4.92 18.42 14.65
C ALA A 198 3.56 18.87 15.19
N SER A 199 3.12 18.33 16.34
CA SER A 199 1.83 18.66 16.95
C SER A 199 1.68 20.15 17.26
N THR A 200 2.77 20.83 17.65
CA THR A 200 2.76 22.25 17.99
C THR A 200 2.46 23.11 16.76
N ALA A 201 3.02 22.75 15.60
CA ALA A 201 2.77 23.44 14.35
C ALA A 201 1.36 23.12 13.80
N LEU A 202 0.94 21.86 13.87
CA LEU A 202 -0.40 21.42 13.47
C LEU A 202 -1.50 22.13 14.27
N GLN A 203 -1.34 22.25 15.59
CA GLN A 203 -2.34 22.92 16.42
C GLN A 203 -2.50 24.40 16.06
N LYS A 204 -1.42 25.07 15.59
CA LYS A 204 -1.46 26.46 15.09
C LYS A 204 -2.20 26.58 13.76
N LEU A 205 -2.17 25.56 12.90
CA LEU A 205 -2.90 25.59 11.62
C LEU A 205 -4.41 25.67 11.83
N ASN A 206 -4.93 24.94 12.82
CA ASN A 206 -6.34 24.98 13.15
C ASN A 206 -6.57 24.69 14.65
N PRO A 207 -6.78 25.73 15.48
CA PRO A 207 -7.03 25.58 16.92
C PRO A 207 -8.29 24.77 17.28
N ARG A 208 -9.19 24.51 16.32
CA ARG A 208 -10.42 23.75 16.54
C ARG A 208 -10.22 22.24 16.45
N VAL A 209 -9.16 21.78 15.79
CA VAL A 209 -8.82 20.36 15.73
C VAL A 209 -8.06 19.98 16.99
N ARG A 210 -8.50 18.91 17.65
CA ARG A 210 -7.77 18.35 18.80
C ARG A 210 -6.60 17.51 18.29
N VAL A 211 -5.38 17.98 18.53
CA VAL A 211 -4.18 17.23 18.17
C VAL A 211 -3.64 16.51 19.41
N HIS A 212 -3.54 15.19 19.33
CA HIS A 212 -2.98 14.35 20.39
C HIS A 212 -1.65 13.74 19.93
N VAL A 213 -0.80 13.40 20.90
CA VAL A 213 0.51 12.78 20.66
C VAL A 213 0.64 11.53 21.51
N ASP A 214 1.01 10.44 20.87
CA ASP A 214 1.42 9.20 21.50
C ASP A 214 2.88 8.93 21.06
N THR A 215 3.78 8.89 22.03
CA THR A 215 5.23 8.79 21.78
C THR A 215 5.74 7.35 21.82
N GLU A 216 4.86 6.37 22.01
CA GLU A 216 5.24 4.97 21.97
C GLU A 216 5.33 4.43 20.53
N GLY A 217 5.96 3.27 20.38
CA GLY A 217 6.03 2.59 19.08
C GLY A 217 4.72 1.87 18.76
N VAL A 218 4.30 1.87 17.49
CA VAL A 218 3.08 1.16 17.08
C VAL A 218 3.09 -0.33 17.43
N LYS A 219 4.27 -0.96 17.46
CA LYS A 219 4.44 -2.37 17.83
C LYS A 219 4.13 -2.67 19.30
N THR A 220 4.01 -1.65 20.17
CA THR A 220 3.59 -1.83 21.57
C THR A 220 2.07 -1.83 21.72
N LYS A 221 1.31 -1.46 20.69
CA LYS A 221 -0.14 -1.28 20.76
C LYS A 221 -0.86 -2.59 20.44
N GLY A 222 -1.79 -2.98 21.32
CA GLY A 222 -2.68 -4.11 21.10
C GLY A 222 -3.85 -3.76 20.16
N PRO A 223 -4.60 -4.76 19.64
CA PRO A 223 -5.69 -4.53 18.68
C PRO A 223 -6.77 -3.56 19.18
N SER A 224 -7.07 -3.55 20.49
CA SER A 224 -8.07 -2.66 21.08
C SER A 224 -7.71 -1.17 21.01
N TYR A 225 -6.42 -0.83 20.86
CA TYR A 225 -5.96 0.56 20.71
C TYR A 225 -6.60 1.22 19.48
N PHE A 226 -6.74 0.48 18.39
CA PHE A 226 -7.25 0.99 17.12
C PHE A 226 -8.77 1.22 17.14
N ALA A 227 -9.49 0.67 18.11
CA ALA A 227 -10.95 0.77 18.21
C ALA A 227 -11.46 2.21 18.43
N ALA A 228 -10.61 3.10 18.96
CA ALA A 228 -10.96 4.47 19.29
C ALA A 228 -11.01 5.41 18.07
N TYR A 229 -10.50 4.97 16.92
CA TYR A 229 -10.33 5.81 15.73
C TYR A 229 -11.27 5.35 14.62
N ASP A 230 -11.87 6.30 13.90
CA ASP A 230 -12.73 6.00 12.77
C ASP A 230 -11.90 5.58 11.55
N ILE A 231 -10.73 6.21 11.38
CA ILE A 231 -9.77 5.95 10.32
C ILE A 231 -8.36 5.85 10.91
N VAL A 232 -7.63 4.81 10.51
CA VAL A 232 -6.22 4.62 10.85
C VAL A 232 -5.36 4.74 9.60
N ILE A 233 -4.37 5.62 9.64
CA ILE A 233 -3.44 5.89 8.55
C ILE A 233 -2.04 5.53 9.03
N ALA A 234 -1.40 4.57 8.38
CA ALA A 234 -0.03 4.19 8.67
C ALA A 234 0.88 4.57 7.50
N THR A 235 1.99 5.27 7.78
CA THR A 235 2.96 5.66 6.77
C THR A 235 4.34 5.06 7.04
N ASP A 236 5.08 4.73 5.97
CA ASP A 236 6.50 4.39 6.01
C ASP A 236 6.88 3.28 7.03
N LEU A 237 5.99 2.31 7.26
CA LEU A 237 6.23 1.13 8.09
C LEU A 237 6.66 -0.08 7.26
N ASP A 238 7.18 -1.10 7.96
CA ASP A 238 7.43 -2.40 7.36
C ASP A 238 6.12 -3.14 7.00
N PRO A 239 6.15 -4.07 6.02
CA PRO A 239 4.94 -4.75 5.54
C PRO A 239 4.23 -5.61 6.59
N GLU A 240 4.98 -6.15 7.56
CA GLU A 240 4.41 -6.93 8.67
C GLU A 240 3.57 -6.02 9.57
N SER A 241 4.09 -4.84 9.91
CA SER A 241 3.38 -3.84 10.70
C SER A 241 2.10 -3.37 9.98
N PHE A 242 2.15 -3.10 8.68
CA PHE A 242 0.94 -2.78 7.90
C PHE A 242 -0.09 -3.91 7.98
N ASN A 243 0.33 -5.17 7.86
CA ASN A 243 -0.58 -6.31 7.95
C ASN A 243 -1.23 -6.44 9.34
N ILE A 244 -0.44 -6.30 10.41
CA ILE A 244 -0.92 -6.38 11.79
C ILE A 244 -1.95 -5.28 12.07
N ILE A 245 -1.63 -4.04 11.69
CA ILE A 245 -2.52 -2.90 11.89
C ILE A 245 -3.79 -3.08 11.07
N ASN A 246 -3.69 -3.45 9.80
CA ASN A 246 -4.88 -3.66 8.96
C ASN A 246 -5.79 -4.79 9.48
N THR A 247 -5.20 -5.87 9.99
CA THR A 247 -5.96 -6.94 10.64
C THR A 247 -6.66 -6.42 11.90
N ALA A 248 -5.95 -5.67 12.74
CA ALA A 248 -6.51 -5.07 13.94
C ALA A 248 -7.63 -4.06 13.62
N THR A 249 -7.49 -3.22 12.60
CA THR A 249 -8.54 -2.28 12.20
C THR A 249 -9.78 -3.01 11.71
N ARG A 250 -9.62 -4.08 10.92
CA ARG A 250 -10.76 -4.92 10.49
C ARG A 250 -11.50 -5.56 11.65
N LEU A 251 -10.78 -6.10 12.64
CA LEU A 251 -11.38 -6.67 13.86
C LEU A 251 -12.22 -5.65 14.65
N ASN A 252 -11.88 -4.36 14.53
CA ASN A 252 -12.61 -3.26 15.16
C ASN A 252 -13.53 -2.50 14.19
N CYS A 253 -13.74 -3.02 12.97
CA CYS A 253 -14.54 -2.39 11.92
C CYS A 253 -14.10 -0.95 11.57
N ARG A 254 -12.79 -0.70 11.55
CA ARG A 254 -12.19 0.61 11.25
C ARG A 254 -11.54 0.62 9.88
N ALA A 255 -11.70 1.74 9.18
CA ALA A 255 -11.06 1.97 7.89
C ALA A 255 -9.55 2.14 8.05
N PHE A 256 -8.79 1.65 7.07
CA PHE A 256 -7.35 1.65 7.11
C PHE A 256 -6.73 2.16 5.82
N TYR A 257 -5.67 2.95 5.97
CA TYR A 257 -4.79 3.37 4.89
C TYR A 257 -3.34 3.00 5.22
N ALA A 258 -2.63 2.48 4.24
CA ALA A 258 -1.17 2.36 4.28
C ALA A 258 -0.58 3.21 3.16
N ALA A 259 0.51 3.93 3.42
CA ALA A 259 1.20 4.68 2.38
C ALA A 259 2.70 4.74 2.64
N GLY A 260 3.47 5.03 1.59
CA GLY A 260 4.92 5.14 1.73
C GLY A 260 5.54 5.99 0.63
N CYS A 261 6.62 6.69 0.97
CA CYS A 261 7.40 7.51 0.06
C CYS A 261 8.82 6.93 -0.09
N HIS A 262 9.24 6.69 -1.33
CA HIS A 262 10.54 6.10 -1.68
C HIS A 262 11.19 6.92 -2.81
N GLY A 263 11.72 8.09 -2.42
CA GLY A 263 12.29 9.09 -3.31
C GLY A 263 11.28 9.54 -4.36
N LEU A 264 11.54 9.26 -5.63
CA LEU A 264 10.64 9.59 -6.73
C LEU A 264 9.38 8.70 -6.82
N TYR A 265 9.28 7.64 -6.02
CA TYR A 265 8.18 6.69 -6.07
C TYR A 265 7.40 6.67 -4.78
N GLY A 266 6.17 6.18 -4.82
CA GLY A 266 5.42 5.91 -3.60
C GLY A 266 4.09 5.22 -3.87
N PHE A 267 3.34 4.97 -2.81
CA PHE A 267 2.06 4.27 -2.90
C PHE A 267 1.06 4.76 -1.86
N ILE A 268 -0.21 4.53 -2.17
CA ILE A 268 -1.34 4.60 -1.22
C ILE A 268 -2.11 3.31 -1.35
N PHE A 269 -2.42 2.68 -0.23
CA PHE A 269 -3.32 1.55 -0.12
C PHE A 269 -4.49 1.94 0.76
N SER A 270 -5.69 1.49 0.39
CA SER A 270 -6.93 1.69 1.14
C SER A 270 -7.61 0.35 1.40
N ASP A 271 -8.06 0.16 2.64
CA ASP A 271 -8.96 -0.90 3.05
C ASP A 271 -10.08 -0.33 3.91
N LEU A 272 -11.21 -0.06 3.27
CA LEU A 272 -12.40 0.46 3.94
C LEU A 272 -13.35 -0.65 4.41
N ILE A 273 -12.95 -1.92 4.27
CA ILE A 273 -13.80 -3.10 4.48
C ILE A 273 -14.97 -3.10 3.49
N GLU A 274 -16.03 -2.36 3.82
CA GLU A 274 -17.16 -2.06 2.95
C GLU A 274 -17.48 -0.57 3.08
N HIS A 275 -17.59 0.13 1.95
CA HIS A 275 -17.85 1.56 1.96
C HIS A 275 -19.01 1.93 1.05
N ASP A 276 -20.06 2.49 1.66
CA ASP A 276 -21.19 3.05 0.94
C ASP A 276 -20.96 4.54 0.69
N TYR A 277 -21.13 4.96 -0.56
CA TYR A 277 -21.04 6.36 -0.98
C TYR A 277 -22.14 6.70 -1.97
N VAL A 278 -22.49 7.98 -2.05
CA VAL A 278 -23.61 8.46 -2.85
C VAL A 278 -23.12 9.34 -3.98
N ILE A 279 -23.51 9.00 -5.21
CA ILE A 279 -23.29 9.82 -6.40
C ILE A 279 -24.61 10.51 -6.78
N GLN A 280 -24.61 11.83 -6.85
CA GLN A 280 -25.73 12.61 -7.38
C GLN A 280 -25.46 12.99 -8.83
N ARG A 281 -26.42 12.74 -9.72
CA ARG A 281 -26.33 13.06 -11.16
C ARG A 281 -27.70 13.41 -11.74
N ASP A 282 -27.72 14.12 -12.86
CA ASP A 282 -28.95 14.32 -13.62
C ASP A 282 -29.50 12.95 -14.07
N LEU A 283 -30.82 12.77 -14.01
CA LEU A 283 -31.47 11.51 -14.38
C LEU A 283 -31.11 11.14 -15.83
N GLY A 284 -30.49 9.98 -15.99
CA GLY A 284 -30.11 9.45 -17.29
C GLY A 284 -31.31 8.90 -18.08
N ASN A 285 -31.12 8.72 -19.39
CA ASN A 285 -32.13 8.11 -20.27
C ASN A 285 -32.32 6.61 -20.00
N MET A 286 -31.31 5.95 -19.40
CA MET A 286 -31.38 4.55 -19.01
C MET A 286 -31.62 4.43 -17.51
N PRO A 287 -32.58 3.61 -17.06
CA PRO A 287 -32.84 3.40 -15.64
C PRO A 287 -31.65 2.70 -14.98
N THR A 288 -31.26 3.17 -13.80
CA THR A 288 -30.20 2.55 -13.00
C THR A 288 -30.74 1.33 -12.27
N SER A 289 -30.20 0.15 -12.57
CA SER A 289 -30.56 -1.10 -11.90
C SER A 289 -29.70 -1.35 -10.67
N ILE A 290 -30.34 -1.71 -9.56
CA ILE A 290 -29.67 -2.22 -8.35
C ILE A 290 -29.01 -3.55 -8.68
N GLY A 291 -27.76 -3.74 -8.24
CA GLY A 291 -26.98 -4.93 -8.53
C GLY A 291 -25.48 -4.67 -8.71
N PRO A 292 -24.69 -5.74 -8.91
CA PRO A 292 -23.24 -5.64 -9.07
C PRO A 292 -22.88 -4.91 -10.38
N GLU A 293 -22.01 -3.90 -10.29
CA GLU A 293 -21.40 -3.23 -11.45
C GLU A 293 -20.02 -3.81 -11.78
N SER A 294 -19.28 -4.24 -10.77
CA SER A 294 -17.99 -4.91 -10.88
C SER A 294 -17.85 -5.91 -9.73
N ARG A 295 -16.71 -6.61 -9.68
CA ARG A 295 -16.39 -7.50 -8.56
C ARG A 295 -16.32 -6.76 -7.22
N THR A 296 -15.85 -5.52 -7.20
CA THR A 296 -15.69 -4.72 -5.98
C THR A 296 -16.88 -3.81 -5.72
N ARG A 297 -17.69 -3.50 -6.75
CA ARG A 297 -18.69 -2.43 -6.69
C ARG A 297 -20.11 -2.89 -6.99
N THR A 298 -21.06 -2.50 -6.14
CA THR A 298 -22.49 -2.82 -6.27
C THR A 298 -23.34 -1.56 -6.08
N ILE A 299 -24.35 -1.35 -6.93
CA ILE A 299 -25.40 -0.36 -6.67
C ILE A 299 -26.37 -0.95 -5.65
N VAL A 300 -26.55 -0.28 -4.51
CA VAL A 300 -27.37 -0.77 -3.40
C VAL A 300 -28.69 -0.02 -3.27
N ASP A 301 -28.75 1.25 -3.69
CA ASP A 301 -29.98 2.06 -3.63
C ASP A 301 -29.98 3.13 -4.72
N VAL A 302 -31.17 3.48 -5.21
CA VAL A 302 -31.39 4.51 -6.22
C VAL A 302 -32.61 5.33 -5.83
N GLN A 303 -32.42 6.62 -5.59
CA GLN A 303 -33.49 7.55 -5.26
C GLN A 303 -33.53 8.67 -6.29
N THR A 304 -34.73 9.20 -6.57
CA THR A 304 -34.89 10.35 -7.47
C THR A 304 -35.57 11.50 -6.74
N ARG A 305 -35.08 12.72 -6.95
CA ARG A 305 -35.66 13.94 -6.41
C ARG A 305 -35.78 15.00 -7.50
N LYS A 306 -36.88 15.75 -7.50
CA LYS A 306 -37.05 16.90 -8.40
C LYS A 306 -36.47 18.15 -7.76
N GLU A 307 -35.52 18.79 -8.43
CA GLU A 307 -34.97 20.10 -8.08
C GLU A 307 -35.27 21.08 -9.21
N GLY A 308 -36.37 21.82 -9.06
CA GLY A 308 -36.86 22.74 -10.10
C GLY A 308 -37.21 22.00 -11.39
N PRO A 309 -36.62 22.38 -12.55
CA PRO A 309 -36.90 21.72 -13.84
C PRO A 309 -36.14 20.40 -14.01
N LYS A 310 -35.14 20.10 -13.16
CA LYS A 310 -34.29 18.91 -13.28
C LYS A 310 -34.75 17.82 -12.31
N THR A 311 -34.61 16.57 -12.75
CA THR A 311 -34.74 15.40 -11.87
C THR A 311 -33.33 14.88 -11.59
N ILE A 312 -32.93 14.91 -10.33
CA ILE A 312 -31.63 14.41 -9.87
C ILE A 312 -31.82 12.99 -9.37
N GLU A 313 -30.96 12.09 -9.84
CA GLU A 313 -30.81 10.72 -9.38
C GLU A 313 -29.67 10.66 -8.35
N SER A 314 -29.95 10.06 -7.19
CA SER A 314 -29.01 9.78 -6.13
C SER A 314 -28.78 8.27 -6.10
N VAL A 315 -27.59 7.83 -6.50
CA VAL A 315 -27.21 6.42 -6.57
C VAL A 315 -26.24 6.09 -5.45
N THR A 316 -26.68 5.24 -4.52
CA THR A 316 -25.81 4.71 -3.46
C THR A 316 -25.08 3.49 -3.98
N LYS A 317 -23.77 3.49 -3.85
CA LYS A 317 -22.88 2.41 -4.29
C LYS A 317 -22.06 1.91 -3.11
N ARG A 318 -21.85 0.60 -3.06
CA ARG A 318 -20.97 -0.08 -2.12
C ARG A 318 -19.69 -0.50 -2.82
N GLU A 319 -18.55 -0.21 -2.20
CA GLU A 319 -17.23 -0.71 -2.56
C GLU A 319 -16.74 -1.73 -1.53
N LEU A 320 -16.18 -2.83 -2.00
CA LEU A 320 -15.64 -3.92 -1.19
C LEU A 320 -14.11 -3.96 -1.30
N TYR A 321 -13.44 -4.24 -0.19
CA TYR A 321 -11.99 -4.23 -0.09
C TYR A 321 -11.42 -5.58 0.34
N SER A 322 -10.15 -5.82 0.02
CA SER A 322 -9.34 -6.90 0.59
C SER A 322 -8.29 -6.35 1.54
N THR A 323 -7.81 -7.19 2.45
CA THR A 323 -6.70 -6.83 3.35
C THR A 323 -5.41 -6.50 2.61
N TRP A 324 -4.51 -5.79 3.30
CA TRP A 324 -3.16 -5.47 2.86
C TRP A 324 -2.42 -6.70 2.38
N PHE A 325 -2.34 -7.76 3.19
CA PHE A 325 -1.64 -9.00 2.84
C PHE A 325 -2.09 -9.59 1.50
N LEU A 326 -3.40 -9.61 1.27
CA LEU A 326 -3.98 -10.11 0.03
C LEU A 326 -3.67 -9.19 -1.17
N ALA A 327 -3.77 -7.88 -0.99
CA ALA A 327 -3.56 -6.90 -2.06
C ALA A 327 -2.07 -6.70 -2.43
N SER A 328 -1.19 -6.68 -1.42
CA SER A 328 0.22 -6.33 -1.54
C SER A 328 1.00 -7.39 -2.29
N ASP A 329 0.62 -8.67 -2.19
CA ASP A 329 1.37 -9.76 -2.82
C ASP A 329 0.53 -10.72 -3.69
N LEU A 330 -0.59 -11.21 -3.16
CA LEU A 330 -1.36 -12.29 -3.80
C LEU A 330 -2.27 -11.81 -4.94
N ALA A 331 -2.67 -10.54 -4.95
CA ALA A 331 -3.54 -10.00 -5.98
C ALA A 331 -2.87 -9.99 -7.36
N VAL A 332 -3.64 -10.34 -8.38
CA VAL A 332 -3.29 -10.17 -9.79
C VAL A 332 -3.84 -8.85 -10.34
N LEU A 333 -3.39 -8.45 -11.53
CA LEU A 333 -3.99 -7.30 -12.21
C LEU A 333 -5.42 -7.62 -12.67
N PRO A 334 -6.32 -6.62 -12.68
CA PRO A 334 -7.67 -6.77 -13.22
C PRO A 334 -7.70 -7.27 -14.67
N THR A 335 -8.80 -7.91 -15.06
CA THR A 335 -8.97 -8.51 -16.39
C THR A 335 -8.85 -7.47 -17.51
N GLU A 336 -9.21 -6.21 -17.24
CA GLU A 336 -9.07 -5.10 -18.18
C GLU A 336 -7.61 -4.84 -18.55
N TYR A 337 -6.67 -5.13 -17.64
CA TYR A 337 -5.24 -5.08 -17.93
C TYR A 337 -4.79 -6.34 -18.66
N THR A 338 -5.08 -7.52 -18.11
CA THR A 338 -4.54 -8.80 -18.61
C THR A 338 -4.98 -9.14 -20.03
N GLN A 339 -6.16 -8.67 -20.46
CA GLN A 339 -6.66 -8.85 -21.83
C GLN A 339 -5.99 -7.92 -22.86
N SER A 340 -5.28 -6.88 -22.42
CA SER A 340 -4.69 -5.88 -23.32
C SER A 340 -3.19 -5.74 -23.11
N LYS A 341 -2.41 -6.23 -24.09
CA LYS A 341 -0.95 -6.03 -24.11
C LYS A 341 -0.55 -4.56 -23.98
N ARG A 342 -1.35 -3.63 -24.53
CA ARG A 342 -1.11 -2.19 -24.40
C ARG A 342 -1.27 -1.73 -22.95
N ARG A 343 -2.32 -2.18 -22.24
CA ARG A 343 -2.54 -1.83 -20.83
C ARG A 343 -1.53 -2.47 -19.90
N LEU A 344 -1.11 -3.71 -20.18
CA LEU A 344 0.02 -4.33 -19.45
C LEU A 344 1.30 -3.49 -19.59
N LYS A 345 1.59 -2.96 -20.78
CA LYS A 345 2.75 -2.09 -21.02
C LYS A 345 2.65 -0.71 -20.36
N SER A 346 1.44 -0.27 -19.98
CA SER A 346 1.24 0.99 -19.25
C SER A 346 1.23 0.82 -17.73
N VAL A 347 1.38 -0.40 -17.21
CA VAL A 347 1.57 -0.59 -15.76
C VAL A 347 2.98 -0.14 -15.41
N THR A 348 3.11 0.75 -14.43
CA THR A 348 4.44 1.21 -14.00
C THR A 348 5.23 0.04 -13.40
N PRO A 349 6.52 -0.13 -13.76
CA PRO A 349 7.40 -1.10 -13.10
C PRO A 349 7.58 -0.82 -11.60
N ALA A 350 7.24 0.39 -11.12
CA ALA A 350 7.24 0.74 -9.70
C ALA A 350 6.37 -0.23 -8.89
N LEU A 351 5.23 -0.70 -9.41
CA LEU A 351 4.37 -1.67 -8.72
C LEU A 351 5.12 -2.98 -8.43
N SER A 352 5.87 -3.50 -9.41
CA SER A 352 6.68 -4.71 -9.23
C SER A 352 7.84 -4.48 -8.25
N CYS A 353 8.46 -3.30 -8.30
CA CYS A 353 9.57 -2.94 -7.42
C CYS A 353 9.12 -2.74 -5.97
N LEU A 354 7.94 -2.15 -5.75
CA LEU A 354 7.31 -2.02 -4.43
C LEU A 354 7.01 -3.39 -3.82
N ARG A 355 6.37 -4.29 -4.59
CA ARG A 355 6.14 -5.68 -4.14
C ARG A 355 7.45 -6.39 -3.78
N ALA A 356 8.48 -6.18 -4.57
CA ALA A 356 9.79 -6.76 -4.30
C ALA A 356 10.47 -6.15 -3.07
N LEU A 357 10.31 -4.84 -2.86
CA LEU A 357 10.81 -4.17 -1.66
C LEU A 357 10.14 -4.71 -0.41
N TRP A 358 8.82 -4.90 -0.44
CA TRP A 358 8.09 -5.45 0.70
C TRP A 358 8.52 -6.88 1.03
N GLU A 359 8.61 -7.77 0.04
CA GLU A 359 9.11 -9.14 0.27
C GLU A 359 10.57 -9.12 0.74
N PHE A 360 11.43 -8.28 0.16
CA PHE A 360 12.82 -8.15 0.59
C PHE A 360 12.89 -7.73 2.06
N MET A 361 12.12 -6.73 2.48
CA MET A 361 12.06 -6.28 3.87
C MET A 361 11.58 -7.39 4.79
N GLN A 362 10.61 -8.21 4.38
CA GLN A 362 10.16 -9.36 5.18
C GLN A 362 11.29 -10.39 5.36
N ILE A 363 12.02 -10.72 4.29
CA ILE A 363 13.15 -11.67 4.34
C ILE A 363 14.31 -11.12 5.18
N GLN A 364 14.53 -9.81 5.15
CA GLN A 364 15.70 -9.14 5.73
C GLN A 364 15.37 -8.38 7.03
N ASN A 365 14.29 -8.75 7.72
CA ASN A 365 13.88 -8.20 9.02
C ASN A 365 13.76 -6.66 9.03
N GLY A 366 13.06 -6.10 8.04
CA GLY A 366 12.79 -4.68 7.87
C GLY A 366 13.91 -3.89 7.19
N ARG A 367 15.06 -4.50 6.90
CA ARG A 367 16.17 -3.83 6.22
C ARG A 367 15.87 -3.63 4.73
N VAL A 368 16.31 -2.49 4.20
CA VAL A 368 16.24 -2.18 2.76
C VAL A 368 17.51 -2.65 2.01
N PRO A 369 17.43 -2.88 0.69
CA PRO A 369 18.62 -3.23 -0.10
C PRO A 369 19.69 -2.14 -0.04
N SER A 370 20.94 -2.51 0.26
CA SER A 370 22.04 -1.55 0.40
C SER A 370 23.38 -2.04 -0.16
N ASN A 371 23.60 -3.34 -0.28
CA ASN A 371 24.86 -3.93 -0.76
C ASN A 371 24.68 -4.74 -2.05
N ARG A 372 25.79 -5.16 -2.68
CA ARG A 372 25.78 -5.86 -3.97
C ARG A 372 24.94 -7.16 -3.96
N ASP A 373 24.97 -7.92 -2.87
CA ASP A 373 24.22 -9.16 -2.75
C ASP A 373 22.72 -8.88 -2.60
N ASP A 374 22.36 -7.81 -1.88
CA ASP A 374 20.98 -7.33 -1.79
C ASP A 374 20.44 -6.91 -3.15
N LEU A 375 21.25 -6.21 -3.95
CA LEU A 375 20.87 -5.79 -5.30
C LEU A 375 20.55 -7.00 -6.18
N LYS A 376 21.32 -8.08 -6.06
CA LYS A 376 21.08 -9.33 -6.77
C LYS A 376 19.78 -9.98 -6.31
N LEU A 377 19.59 -10.12 -4.99
CA LEU A 377 18.38 -10.71 -4.41
C LEU A 377 17.13 -9.89 -4.79
N PHE A 378 17.18 -8.57 -4.62
CA PHE A 378 16.08 -7.67 -4.99
C PHE A 378 15.73 -7.78 -6.48
N THR A 379 16.73 -7.84 -7.37
CA THR A 379 16.48 -7.99 -8.81
C THR A 379 15.78 -9.32 -9.13
N GLN A 380 16.14 -10.40 -8.44
CA GLN A 380 15.48 -11.70 -8.58
C GLN A 380 14.02 -11.62 -8.14
N ILE A 381 13.76 -11.05 -6.95
CA ILE A 381 12.41 -10.87 -6.41
C ILE A 381 11.59 -9.97 -7.34
N ALA A 382 12.13 -8.83 -7.79
CA ALA A 382 11.45 -7.91 -8.70
C ALA A 382 11.06 -8.59 -10.02
N THR A 383 11.94 -9.41 -10.58
CA THR A 383 11.65 -10.19 -11.80
C THR A 383 10.52 -11.20 -11.54
N GLN A 384 10.52 -11.86 -10.39
CA GLN A 384 9.46 -12.81 -10.00
C GLN A 384 8.11 -12.10 -9.82
N LYS A 385 8.07 -10.98 -9.07
CA LYS A 385 6.84 -10.19 -8.88
C LYS A 385 6.31 -9.60 -10.17
N HIS A 386 7.20 -9.15 -11.06
CA HIS A 386 6.83 -8.65 -12.37
C HIS A 386 6.17 -9.73 -13.23
N LYS A 387 6.74 -10.94 -13.23
CA LYS A 387 6.15 -12.11 -13.89
C LYS A 387 4.82 -12.52 -13.26
N ALA A 388 4.70 -12.49 -11.93
CA ALA A 388 3.47 -12.83 -11.23
C ALA A 388 2.30 -11.89 -11.57
N LEU A 389 2.59 -10.62 -11.86
CA LEU A 389 1.61 -9.65 -12.39
C LEU A 389 1.28 -9.86 -13.88
N GLY A 390 1.94 -10.80 -14.57
CA GLY A 390 1.76 -11.03 -16.01
C GLY A 390 2.35 -9.93 -16.89
N LEU A 391 3.29 -9.14 -16.37
CA LEU A 391 3.86 -8.00 -17.09
C LEU A 391 4.95 -8.42 -18.10
N PRO A 392 5.07 -7.76 -19.27
CA PRO A 392 6.09 -8.08 -20.25
C PRO A 392 7.48 -7.74 -19.73
N SER A 393 8.41 -8.69 -19.82
CA SER A 393 9.77 -8.57 -19.28
C SER A 393 10.53 -7.34 -19.80
N GLU A 394 10.20 -6.86 -21.00
CA GLU A 394 10.82 -5.65 -21.56
C GLU A 394 10.46 -4.35 -20.81
N THR A 395 9.44 -4.37 -19.96
CA THR A 395 9.00 -3.17 -19.21
C THR A 395 9.79 -2.97 -17.92
N LEU A 396 10.34 -4.04 -17.31
CA LEU A 396 11.24 -3.95 -16.17
C LEU A 396 12.69 -3.78 -16.62
N ARG A 397 13.06 -2.55 -16.97
CA ARG A 397 14.41 -2.24 -17.46
C ARG A 397 15.44 -2.11 -16.32
N PRO A 398 16.72 -2.49 -16.54
CA PRO A 398 17.78 -2.34 -15.53
C PRO A 398 17.96 -0.90 -15.03
N GLU A 399 17.77 0.10 -15.90
CA GLU A 399 17.87 1.52 -15.55
C GLU A 399 16.78 1.91 -14.56
N PHE A 400 15.58 1.37 -14.72
CA PHE A 400 14.46 1.60 -13.79
C PHE A 400 14.78 1.01 -12.42
N LEU A 401 15.24 -0.25 -12.36
CA LEU A 401 15.63 -0.90 -11.11
C LEU A 401 16.72 -0.10 -10.37
N ARG A 402 17.74 0.37 -11.10
CA ARG A 402 18.80 1.20 -10.53
C ARG A 402 18.25 2.52 -9.97
N SER A 403 17.41 3.21 -10.74
CA SER A 403 16.75 4.44 -10.31
C SER A 403 15.92 4.21 -9.05
N PHE A 404 15.08 3.18 -9.03
CA PHE A 404 14.25 2.82 -7.88
C PHE A 404 15.10 2.57 -6.63
N LEU A 405 16.15 1.76 -6.73
CA LEU A 405 17.04 1.44 -5.62
C LEU A 405 17.83 2.65 -5.10
N GLN A 406 18.29 3.54 -5.99
CA GLN A 406 18.99 4.77 -5.61
C GLN A 406 18.11 5.76 -4.85
N ASN A 407 16.80 5.71 -5.08
CA ASN A 407 15.82 6.59 -4.47
C ASN A 407 15.27 6.05 -3.14
N LEU A 408 15.60 4.81 -2.76
CA LEU A 408 15.13 4.23 -1.50
C LEU A 408 15.51 5.10 -0.31
N VAL A 409 14.63 5.14 0.69
CA VAL A 409 14.81 5.88 1.97
C VAL A 409 14.84 7.41 1.82
N SER A 410 14.87 7.95 0.60
CA SER A 410 14.82 9.40 0.38
C SER A 410 13.40 9.94 0.49
N GLU A 411 13.24 11.09 1.15
CA GLU A 411 11.98 11.83 1.19
C GLU A 411 12.07 13.03 0.26
N ILE A 412 11.20 13.06 -0.75
CA ILE A 412 11.14 14.17 -1.71
C ILE A 412 9.84 14.93 -1.47
N SER A 413 9.94 16.20 -1.06
CA SER A 413 8.79 17.03 -0.69
C SER A 413 7.69 17.07 -1.76
N PRO A 414 7.97 17.27 -3.07
CA PRO A 414 6.94 17.17 -4.11
C PRO A 414 6.18 15.84 -4.14
N VAL A 415 6.86 14.71 -3.90
CA VAL A 415 6.24 13.37 -3.90
C VAL A 415 5.36 13.20 -2.66
N ALA A 416 5.88 13.61 -1.50
CA ALA A 416 5.12 13.64 -0.25
C ALA A 416 3.86 14.51 -0.38
N ALA A 417 3.94 15.67 -1.03
CA ALA A 417 2.80 16.56 -1.23
C ALA A 417 1.73 15.96 -2.15
N ILE A 418 2.12 15.31 -3.25
CA ILE A 418 1.19 14.65 -4.18
C ILE A 418 0.46 13.51 -3.46
N LEU A 419 1.21 12.58 -2.86
CA LEU A 419 0.65 11.42 -2.19
C LEU A 419 -0.17 11.82 -0.96
N GLY A 420 0.36 12.72 -0.14
CA GLY A 420 -0.30 13.17 1.09
C GLY A 420 -1.56 13.99 0.81
N GLY A 421 -1.56 14.80 -0.25
CA GLY A 421 -2.76 15.48 -0.73
C GLY A 421 -3.83 14.51 -1.23
N GLN A 422 -3.44 13.54 -2.05
CA GLN A 422 -4.37 12.55 -2.60
C GLN A 422 -4.97 11.65 -1.52
N LEU A 423 -4.16 11.16 -0.58
CA LEU A 423 -4.64 10.34 0.54
C LEU A 423 -5.57 11.14 1.45
N ALA A 424 -5.19 12.35 1.86
CA ALA A 424 -6.04 13.16 2.73
C ALA A 424 -7.37 13.52 2.06
N GLN A 425 -7.37 13.80 0.75
CA GLN A 425 -8.59 14.04 -0.02
C GLN A 425 -9.50 12.81 -0.05
N ASP A 426 -8.94 11.60 -0.20
CA ASP A 426 -9.71 10.37 -0.15
C ASP A 426 -10.33 10.13 1.23
N VAL A 427 -9.57 10.36 2.30
CA VAL A 427 -10.07 10.30 3.68
C VAL A 427 -11.25 11.24 3.89
N ILE A 428 -11.14 12.50 3.43
CA ILE A 428 -12.22 13.48 3.50
C ILE A 428 -13.45 13.02 2.71
N ASN A 429 -13.25 12.46 1.52
CA ASN A 429 -14.32 11.94 0.67
C ASN A 429 -15.04 10.74 1.31
N VAL A 430 -14.29 9.84 1.94
CA VAL A 430 -14.80 8.69 2.69
C VAL A 430 -15.62 9.12 3.90
N LEU A 431 -15.13 10.11 4.67
CA LEU A 431 -15.90 10.69 5.77
C LEU A 431 -17.19 11.36 5.28
N GLY A 432 -17.12 12.06 4.14
CA GLY A 432 -18.28 12.70 3.51
C GLY A 432 -19.29 11.72 2.91
N GLN A 433 -18.83 10.54 2.43
CA GLN A 433 -19.59 9.56 1.65
C GLN A 433 -20.14 10.13 0.33
N THR A 434 -19.43 11.10 -0.27
CA THR A 434 -19.92 11.87 -1.43
C THR A 434 -19.22 11.51 -2.74
N GLN A 435 -18.16 10.70 -2.72
CA GLN A 435 -17.38 10.37 -3.91
C GLN A 435 -16.90 8.92 -3.87
N GLN A 436 -16.51 8.39 -5.03
CA GLN A 436 -15.90 7.07 -5.11
C GLN A 436 -14.52 7.10 -4.42
N PRO A 437 -14.27 6.22 -3.45
CA PRO A 437 -12.97 6.12 -2.79
C PRO A 437 -11.90 5.48 -3.67
N ILE A 438 -10.64 5.59 -3.24
CA ILE A 438 -9.51 4.86 -3.84
C ILE A 438 -9.78 3.35 -3.83
N GLN A 439 -9.53 2.69 -4.97
CA GLN A 439 -9.72 1.24 -5.14
C GLN A 439 -8.50 0.56 -5.79
N ASN A 440 -7.70 -0.19 -5.06
CA ASN A 440 -7.40 -0.01 -3.64
C ASN A 440 -5.92 0.38 -3.45
N MET A 441 -5.13 0.35 -4.53
CA MET A 441 -3.71 0.67 -4.55
C MET A 441 -3.45 1.77 -5.57
N ILE A 442 -2.83 2.87 -5.16
CA ILE A 442 -2.24 3.86 -6.05
C ILE A 442 -0.73 3.67 -6.02
N VAL A 443 -0.12 3.73 -7.19
CA VAL A 443 1.34 3.81 -7.31
C VAL A 443 1.69 5.09 -8.04
N PHE A 444 2.54 5.89 -7.41
CA PHE A 444 3.10 7.10 -7.97
C PHE A 444 4.49 6.85 -8.55
N ASP A 445 4.70 7.33 -9.77
CA ASP A 445 5.98 7.33 -10.46
C ASP A 445 6.36 8.77 -10.82
N GLY A 446 7.32 9.32 -10.08
CA GLY A 446 7.82 10.68 -10.26
C GLY A 446 8.64 10.89 -11.53
N THR A 447 8.97 9.81 -12.27
CA THR A 447 9.61 9.93 -13.59
C THR A 447 8.58 10.30 -14.66
N THR A 448 7.39 9.69 -14.60
CA THR A 448 6.27 10.00 -15.51
C THR A 448 5.32 11.05 -14.94
N MET A 449 5.44 11.36 -13.64
CA MET A 449 4.55 12.23 -12.88
C MET A 449 3.10 11.71 -12.87
N GLU A 450 2.93 10.39 -12.85
CA GLU A 450 1.62 9.73 -12.84
C GLU A 450 1.36 9.01 -11.52
N ALA A 451 0.13 9.14 -11.00
CA ALA A 451 -0.40 8.36 -9.88
C ALA A 451 -1.49 7.43 -10.42
N LEU A 452 -1.12 6.18 -10.73
CA LEU A 452 -2.04 5.21 -11.34
C LEU A 452 -2.69 4.33 -10.27
N MET A 453 -4.00 4.17 -10.38
CA MET A 453 -4.79 3.31 -9.49
C MET A 453 -4.90 1.89 -10.07
N TYR A 454 -4.67 0.90 -9.22
CA TYR A 454 -4.78 -0.52 -9.51
C TYR A 454 -5.71 -1.18 -8.46
N PRO A 455 -6.90 -1.66 -8.88
CA PRO A 455 -7.75 -2.49 -8.03
C PRO A 455 -7.13 -3.87 -7.82
N LEU A 456 -6.34 -4.03 -6.75
CA LEU A 456 -5.58 -5.23 -6.47
C LEU A 456 -6.31 -6.08 -5.42
N HIS A 457 -7.11 -7.03 -5.91
CA HIS A 457 -7.85 -7.98 -5.09
C HIS A 457 -7.67 -9.40 -5.64
N PRO A 458 -7.17 -10.38 -4.85
CA PRO A 458 -7.14 -11.77 -5.30
C PRO A 458 -8.55 -12.32 -5.44
N GLU A 459 -8.72 -13.46 -6.12
CA GLU A 459 -10.00 -14.17 -6.20
C GLU A 459 -10.53 -14.56 -4.81
N GLY A 460 -11.86 -14.70 -4.68
CA GLY A 460 -12.52 -15.06 -3.43
C GLY A 460 -13.30 -13.93 -2.77
N SER A 461 -13.60 -14.10 -1.47
CA SER A 461 -14.48 -13.23 -0.71
C SER A 461 -13.82 -11.87 -0.39
N LEU A 462 -14.61 -10.80 -0.32
CA LEU A 462 -14.20 -9.41 -0.09
C LEU A 462 -15.08 -8.76 0.97
N GLY A 463 -14.64 -7.63 1.51
CA GLY A 463 -15.41 -6.91 2.52
C GLY A 463 -15.46 -7.65 3.84
N ALA A 464 -16.54 -7.50 4.60
CA ALA A 464 -16.64 -8.04 5.96
C ALA A 464 -16.52 -9.57 6.01
N SER A 465 -16.85 -10.26 4.90
CA SER A 465 -16.84 -11.72 4.84
C SER A 465 -15.46 -12.34 5.06
N GLN A 466 -14.39 -11.59 4.80
CA GLN A 466 -13.00 -12.08 4.97
C GLN A 466 -12.63 -12.40 6.43
N LEU A 467 -13.39 -11.88 7.40
CA LEU A 467 -13.25 -12.25 8.82
C LEU A 467 -14.30 -13.26 9.28
N THR A 468 -15.40 -13.44 8.55
CA THR A 468 -16.52 -14.30 8.96
C THR A 468 -16.50 -15.69 8.32
N ASP A 469 -15.61 -15.95 7.34
CA ASP A 469 -15.39 -17.28 6.75
C ASP A 469 -14.72 -18.30 7.73
N HIS A 470 -15.01 -18.16 9.02
CA HIS A 470 -14.95 -19.22 10.02
C HIS A 470 -16.18 -20.14 9.89
N THR A 471 -16.40 -20.75 8.72
CA THR A 471 -17.10 -22.04 8.72
C THR A 471 -16.13 -23.07 9.28
N VAL A 472 -16.00 -23.08 10.60
CA VAL A 472 -15.45 -24.21 11.34
C VAL A 472 -16.46 -25.34 11.13
N PRO A 473 -16.15 -26.41 10.38
CA PRO A 473 -16.98 -27.59 10.40
C PRO A 473 -16.92 -28.10 11.84
N ASN A 474 -18.08 -28.26 12.43
CA ASN A 474 -18.25 -28.65 13.82
C ASN A 474 -17.44 -29.94 14.10
N GLY A 475 -16.34 -29.81 14.86
CA GLY A 475 -15.59 -30.93 15.45
C GLY A 475 -14.16 -31.16 14.93
N GLY A 476 -13.17 -30.77 15.74
CA GLY A 476 -11.86 -31.44 15.80
C GLY A 476 -10.64 -30.69 15.24
N ALA A 477 -9.79 -30.22 16.16
CA ALA A 477 -8.36 -29.82 16.04
C ALA A 477 -8.01 -28.44 15.42
N PRO A 478 -7.05 -27.70 16.04
CA PRO A 478 -6.55 -26.43 15.53
C PRO A 478 -5.65 -26.65 14.31
N MET A 479 -5.85 -25.84 13.26
CA MET A 479 -5.06 -25.88 12.03
C MET A 479 -3.62 -25.44 12.30
N ILE A 480 -2.68 -26.40 12.23
CA ILE A 480 -1.26 -26.13 12.00
C ILE A 480 -1.09 -25.86 10.51
N LEU A 481 -0.57 -24.66 10.18
CA LEU A 481 -0.10 -24.30 8.85
C LEU A 481 1.16 -25.11 8.52
N GLY A 482 1.09 -25.97 7.51
CA GLY A 482 2.27 -26.70 7.02
C GLY A 482 1.99 -27.46 5.74
N GLY A 483 2.67 -27.08 4.66
CA GLY A 483 2.75 -27.89 3.46
C GLY A 483 3.62 -29.13 3.73
N MET A 484 3.10 -30.30 3.38
CA MET A 484 3.80 -31.48 2.86
C MET A 484 2.76 -32.57 2.61
N ASP A 485 2.98 -33.33 1.53
CA ASP A 485 2.07 -34.30 0.93
C ASP A 485 1.44 -35.31 1.90
N ALA A 486 0.16 -35.62 1.70
CA ALA A 486 -0.49 -36.80 2.25
C ALA A 486 -1.48 -37.42 1.25
N LEU A 487 -1.15 -38.61 0.75
CA LEU A 487 -2.08 -39.57 0.14
C LEU A 487 -2.83 -40.35 1.25
N PRO A 488 -4.01 -40.93 0.94
CA PRO A 488 -5.05 -41.14 1.94
C PRO A 488 -5.00 -42.53 2.59
N LEU A 489 -5.20 -42.58 3.90
CA LEU A 489 -5.54 -43.82 4.61
C LEU A 489 -6.87 -43.61 5.36
N GLY A 490 -7.90 -44.29 4.87
CA GLY A 490 -9.10 -44.61 5.63
C GLY A 490 -9.03 -46.07 6.09
N LEU A 491 -9.32 -46.33 7.37
CA LEU A 491 -10.32 -47.30 7.86
C LEU A 491 -10.14 -47.60 9.37
N ASP A 492 -11.19 -47.25 10.11
CA ASP A 492 -11.83 -47.81 11.32
C ASP A 492 -11.02 -48.62 12.39
N PRO A 493 -11.03 -48.22 13.68
CA PRO A 493 -10.35 -48.92 14.76
C PRO A 493 -11.27 -49.92 15.51
N THR A 494 -11.58 -51.06 14.91
CA THR A 494 -12.08 -52.24 15.67
C THR A 494 -11.67 -53.57 15.00
N ALA A 495 -10.45 -54.05 15.24
CA ALA A 495 -10.13 -55.49 15.11
C ALA A 495 -8.77 -55.82 15.74
N MET A 496 -8.80 -56.56 16.84
CA MET A 496 -7.66 -57.33 17.37
C MET A 496 -7.38 -58.54 16.47
N GLY A 497 -6.10 -58.90 16.27
CA GLY A 497 -5.72 -60.29 15.95
C GLY A 497 -4.51 -60.48 15.05
N ALA A 498 -3.44 -61.05 15.63
CA ALA A 498 -2.47 -61.97 15.04
C ALA A 498 -1.51 -61.51 13.91
N LEU A 499 -0.21 -61.54 14.24
CA LEU A 499 0.94 -61.82 13.33
C LEU A 499 0.80 -63.26 12.76
N PRO A 500 1.35 -63.63 11.55
CA PRO A 500 2.80 -63.69 11.35
C PRO A 500 3.39 -63.58 9.90
N HIS A 501 4.70 -63.26 9.88
CA HIS A 501 5.85 -63.74 9.07
C HIS A 501 5.91 -63.84 7.52
N HIS A 502 7.10 -63.41 7.04
CA HIS A 502 7.88 -63.81 5.83
C HIS A 502 7.46 -63.15 4.50
N ASN A 503 8.33 -62.76 3.55
CA ASN A 503 9.76 -62.91 3.30
C ASN A 503 10.22 -61.82 2.28
N ASN A 504 11.49 -61.41 2.32
CA ASN A 504 12.29 -60.54 1.41
C ASN A 504 12.07 -60.70 -0.13
N PRO A 505 12.67 -59.88 -1.05
CA PRO A 505 13.59 -58.72 -0.89
C PRO A 505 13.35 -57.50 -1.84
N ILE A 506 14.20 -56.48 -1.64
CA ILE A 506 14.48 -55.25 -2.41
C ILE A 506 14.97 -55.53 -3.85
N MET A 507 14.55 -54.69 -4.81
CA MET A 507 15.28 -54.38 -6.07
C MET A 507 14.91 -52.97 -6.56
N ILE A 508 15.90 -52.09 -6.66
CA ILE A 508 15.86 -50.84 -7.47
C ILE A 508 16.36 -51.22 -8.86
N PRO A 509 15.72 -50.76 -9.95
CA PRO A 509 16.55 -50.19 -11.01
C PRO A 509 15.92 -49.00 -11.76
N THR A 510 16.79 -48.03 -12.01
CA THR A 510 16.75 -47.02 -13.08
C THR A 510 16.44 -47.60 -14.47
N GLY A 511 15.61 -46.89 -15.27
CA GLY A 511 15.53 -47.07 -16.72
C GLY A 511 14.22 -46.56 -17.35
N LEU A 512 14.33 -45.70 -18.39
CA LEU A 512 13.23 -45.41 -19.33
C LEU A 512 12.96 -46.61 -20.25
N PRO A 513 11.69 -46.88 -20.60
CA PRO A 513 11.27 -46.96 -22.01
C PRO A 513 9.88 -46.31 -22.25
N GLN A 514 9.69 -45.51 -23.30
CA GLN A 514 9.05 -45.86 -24.59
C GLN A 514 7.67 -46.59 -24.54
N ASN A 515 6.68 -45.92 -25.13
CA ASN A 515 5.41 -46.36 -25.75
C ASN A 515 4.22 -46.86 -24.90
N GLY A 516 3.09 -46.15 -25.06
CA GLY A 516 1.77 -46.73 -25.33
C GLY A 516 0.84 -46.97 -24.14
N ASN A 517 0.08 -45.96 -23.71
CA ASN A 517 -1.16 -46.18 -22.95
C ASN A 517 -2.30 -45.32 -23.53
N LEU A 518 -3.34 -46.00 -24.01
CA LEU A 518 -4.59 -45.43 -24.54
C LEU A 518 -5.48 -44.93 -23.40
N ILE A 519 -6.21 -43.84 -23.63
CA ILE A 519 -7.15 -43.28 -22.64
C ILE A 519 -8.55 -43.86 -22.90
N PRO A 520 -9.23 -44.44 -21.89
CA PRO A 520 -10.60 -44.90 -22.01
C PRO A 520 -11.60 -43.75 -21.93
N MET A 521 -12.54 -43.72 -22.88
CA MET A 521 -13.63 -42.74 -22.93
C MET A 521 -14.90 -43.25 -22.22
N PRO A 522 -15.83 -42.36 -21.81
CA PRO A 522 -17.02 -42.71 -21.03
C PRO A 522 -18.04 -43.62 -21.72
N ASP A 523 -17.87 -43.90 -23.02
CA ASP A 523 -18.71 -44.84 -23.79
C ASP A 523 -18.06 -46.23 -23.97
N GLY A 524 -16.89 -46.46 -23.35
CA GLY A 524 -16.20 -47.75 -23.38
C GLY A 524 -15.26 -47.95 -24.59
N SER A 525 -15.00 -46.92 -25.39
CA SER A 525 -13.99 -46.98 -26.46
C SER A 525 -12.61 -46.43 -26.01
N LEU A 526 -11.53 -46.93 -26.63
CA LEU A 526 -10.13 -46.51 -26.38
C LEU A 526 -9.64 -45.60 -27.53
N ALA A 527 -9.07 -44.43 -27.21
CA ALA A 527 -8.55 -43.49 -28.22
C ALA A 527 -7.02 -43.28 -28.12
N ASP A 528 -6.34 -43.26 -29.28
CA ASP A 528 -4.91 -42.95 -29.45
C ASP A 528 -4.72 -41.46 -29.79
N PRO A 529 -3.95 -40.69 -29.01
CA PRO A 529 -3.79 -39.25 -29.24
C PRO A 529 -2.85 -38.88 -30.41
N THR A 530 -2.35 -39.82 -31.22
CA THR A 530 -1.39 -39.51 -32.30
C THR A 530 -1.92 -39.58 -33.74
N GLN A 531 -3.22 -39.75 -33.97
CA GLN A 531 -3.79 -39.70 -35.33
C GLN A 531 -4.73 -38.51 -35.56
N HIS A 532 -4.15 -37.35 -35.87
CA HIS A 532 -4.73 -36.37 -36.80
C HIS A 532 -3.65 -35.33 -37.12
N PHE A 533 -2.90 -35.52 -38.22
CA PHE A 533 -2.38 -34.48 -39.11
C PHE A 533 -1.43 -35.15 -40.11
N SER A 534 -1.97 -35.62 -41.23
CA SER A 534 -1.23 -35.84 -42.48
C SER A 534 -2.21 -36.23 -43.60
N ALA A 535 -2.51 -35.28 -44.49
CA ALA A 535 -2.44 -35.48 -45.95
C ALA A 535 -2.86 -34.21 -46.68
N ALA A 536 -2.08 -33.90 -47.70
CA ALA A 536 -2.08 -32.69 -48.51
C ALA A 536 -3.29 -32.59 -49.46
N THR A 537 -3.60 -31.37 -49.89
CA THR A 537 -4.20 -31.14 -51.22
C THR A 537 -3.56 -29.91 -51.84
N GLN A 538 -3.27 -30.06 -53.12
CA GLN A 538 -2.35 -29.29 -53.95
C GLN A 538 -2.88 -27.90 -54.33
N VAL A 539 -1.91 -27.00 -54.54
CA VAL A 539 -2.04 -25.67 -55.12
C VAL A 539 -1.99 -25.76 -56.65
N PRO A 540 -2.86 -25.06 -57.39
CA PRO A 540 -2.56 -24.64 -58.76
C PRO A 540 -2.03 -23.21 -58.76
N GLN A 541 -0.85 -23.02 -59.35
CA GLN A 541 -0.27 -21.72 -59.69
C GLN A 541 -0.90 -21.17 -60.98
N GLN A 542 -1.15 -19.84 -61.04
CA GLN A 542 -0.84 -18.97 -62.19
C GLN A 542 -1.08 -17.46 -61.83
N PRO A 543 -0.55 -16.49 -62.62
CA PRO A 543 0.43 -15.51 -62.14
C PRO A 543 -0.14 -14.13 -61.78
N ILE A 544 0.55 -13.41 -60.90
CA ILE A 544 0.29 -12.01 -60.56
C ILE A 544 1.14 -11.11 -61.47
N GLN A 545 0.46 -10.29 -62.27
CA GLN A 545 1.04 -9.14 -62.96
C GLN A 545 1.27 -7.99 -61.97
N GLY A 546 2.43 -7.36 -62.08
CA GLY A 546 2.83 -6.25 -61.23
C GLY A 546 2.11 -4.95 -61.56
N HIS A 547 1.70 -4.23 -60.53
CA HIS A 547 1.47 -2.79 -60.60
C HIS A 547 2.21 -2.09 -59.45
N THR A 548 3.20 -1.31 -59.88
CA THR A 548 3.94 -0.30 -59.13
C THR A 548 2.99 0.83 -58.76
N ALA A 549 2.91 1.21 -57.48
CA ALA A 549 2.30 2.48 -57.06
C ALA A 549 3.31 3.25 -56.20
N GLN A 550 3.57 4.47 -56.64
CA GLN A 550 4.58 5.39 -56.13
C GLN A 550 4.17 6.00 -54.78
N VAL A 551 5.22 6.34 -54.04
CA VAL A 551 5.27 7.11 -52.80
C VAL A 551 5.00 8.58 -53.11
N THR A 552 4.14 9.22 -52.33
CA THR A 552 4.14 10.69 -52.15
C THR A 552 4.03 11.02 -50.67
N ALA A 553 5.03 11.76 -50.19
CA ALA A 553 5.12 12.36 -48.88
C ALA A 553 4.52 13.76 -48.91
N GLU A 554 3.78 14.15 -47.88
CA GLU A 554 3.41 15.55 -47.63
C GLU A 554 4.25 16.09 -46.47
N GLN A 555 5.01 17.14 -46.78
CA GLN A 555 5.80 17.93 -45.84
C GLN A 555 5.07 19.24 -45.51
N ASN A 556 5.18 19.62 -44.24
CA ASN A 556 4.93 20.93 -43.67
C ASN A 556 5.49 22.09 -44.51
N THR A 557 4.71 23.16 -44.66
CA THR A 557 5.19 24.47 -45.12
C THR A 557 5.07 25.49 -44.00
N GLN A 558 6.21 26.16 -43.76
CA GLN A 558 6.42 27.28 -42.86
C GLN A 558 5.78 28.57 -43.42
N GLU A 559 5.23 29.40 -42.53
CA GLU A 559 4.93 30.80 -42.79
C GLU A 559 6.08 31.70 -42.30
N THR A 560 6.42 32.71 -43.11
CA THR A 560 7.22 33.88 -42.73
C THR A 560 6.69 35.13 -43.47
N PRO A 561 7.02 36.36 -43.01
CA PRO A 561 6.05 37.43 -42.82
C PRO A 561 6.11 38.53 -43.90
N ALA A 562 5.07 39.38 -43.94
CA ALA A 562 5.12 40.67 -44.62
C ALA A 562 4.50 41.78 -43.75
N ASN A 563 5.22 42.88 -43.71
CA ASN A 563 5.01 44.12 -42.99
C ASN A 563 4.43 45.18 -43.96
N SER A 564 3.38 45.91 -43.59
CA SER A 564 3.10 47.25 -44.13
C SER A 564 2.07 48.02 -43.28
N GLY A 565 2.58 48.90 -42.41
CA GLY A 565 2.27 50.33 -42.23
C GLY A 565 0.85 50.92 -42.34
N ALA A 566 0.57 51.76 -41.32
CA ALA A 566 -0.19 53.04 -41.31
C ALA A 566 -1.72 52.96 -41.54
N SER A 567 -2.60 53.72 -40.90
CA SER A 567 -2.56 54.95 -40.09
C SER A 567 -3.92 55.17 -39.39
N GLU A 568 -3.89 55.88 -38.25
CA GLU A 568 -4.90 56.77 -37.62
C GLU A 568 -6.26 56.94 -38.34
N SER A 569 -7.42 57.00 -37.66
CA SER A 569 -7.85 58.14 -36.82
C SER A 569 -9.28 57.91 -36.26
N LYS A 570 -9.53 58.40 -35.02
CA LYS A 570 -10.75 59.06 -34.47
C LYS A 570 -12.10 58.31 -34.54
N GLU A 571 -12.93 58.22 -33.50
CA GLU A 571 -13.24 59.06 -32.33
C GLU A 571 -13.38 58.24 -31.04
#